data_AF-A0A6I3ZRV1-F1
#
_entry.id   AF-A0A6I3ZRV1-F1
#
_cell.length_a   1.000
_cell.length_b   1.000
_cell.length_c   1.000
_cell.angle_alpha   90.00
_cell.angle_beta   90.00
_cell.angle_gamma   90.00
#
_symmetry.space_group_name_H-M   'P 1'
#
loop_
_entity.id
_entity.type
_entity.pdbx_description
1 polymer ?
#
loop_
_entity_poly.entity_id
_entity_poly.type
_entity_poly.pdbx_seq_one_letter_code
_entity_poly.pdbx_strand_id
1 'polypeptide(L)' 'MTSISVSKPRVSTEALSGTRVAVLLGVTIFLAMLTYYLVGVDEGMCSVFGKTMMVHEWVHDSRHFLGFPCH' A
#
# COMPACT_ATOMS: atom_id res chain seq x y z
N MET A 1 15.30 11.12 -46.37
CA MET A 1 15.34 10.88 -44.91
C MET A 1 14.12 11.54 -44.30
N THR A 2 13.09 10.77 -43.93
CA THR A 2 11.86 11.25 -43.29
C THR A 2 12.08 11.28 -41.77
N SER A 3 11.99 12.46 -41.15
CA SER A 3 12.06 12.58 -39.69
C SER A 3 10.70 12.28 -39.08
N ILE A 4 10.67 11.35 -38.12
CA ILE A 4 9.49 11.08 -37.31
C ILE A 4 9.48 12.12 -36.19
N SER A 5 8.48 13.00 -36.18
CA SER A 5 8.23 13.90 -35.06
C SER A 5 7.50 13.14 -33.95
N VAL A 6 8.18 12.87 -32.85
CA VAL A 6 7.60 12.22 -31.67
C VAL A 6 6.83 13.27 -30.88
N SER A 7 5.50 13.17 -30.86
CA SER A 7 4.67 14.02 -29.99
C SER A 7 5.00 13.77 -28.52
N LYS A 8 5.48 14.81 -27.84
CA LYS A 8 5.67 14.80 -26.38
C LYS A 8 4.29 14.73 -25.71
N PRO A 9 4.03 13.78 -24.79
CA PRO A 9 2.79 13.77 -24.04
C PRO A 9 2.67 15.08 -23.24
N ARG A 10 1.60 15.83 -23.49
CA ARG A 10 1.31 17.09 -22.82
C ARG A 10 0.24 16.84 -21.77
N VAL A 11 0.61 16.93 -20.49
CA VAL A 11 -0.36 16.92 -19.39
C VAL A 11 -1.00 18.30 -19.34
N SER A 12 -2.30 18.39 -19.63
CA SER A 12 -3.03 19.65 -19.51
C SER A 12 -3.19 20.02 -18.03
N THR A 13 -3.05 21.30 -17.71
CA THR A 13 -3.26 21.84 -16.36
C THR A 13 -4.69 21.64 -15.87
N GLU A 14 -5.65 21.55 -16.79
CA GLU A 14 -7.05 21.18 -16.52
C GLU A 14 -7.18 19.72 -16.07
N ALA A 15 -6.42 18.80 -16.69
CA ALA A 15 -6.38 17.40 -16.28
C ALA A 15 -5.78 17.21 -14.88
N LEU A 16 -4.91 18.15 -14.46
CA LEU A 16 -4.25 18.22 -13.17
C LEU A 16 -4.87 19.31 -12.26
N SER A 17 -6.20 19.48 -12.29
CA SER A 17 -6.91 20.32 -11.32
C SER A 17 -6.50 19.95 -9.90
N GLY A 18 -6.18 20.96 -9.07
CA GLY A 18 -5.70 20.75 -7.70
C GLY A 18 -6.65 19.92 -6.84
N THR A 19 -7.97 20.05 -7.06
CA THR A 19 -8.98 19.23 -6.40
C THR A 19 -8.84 17.75 -6.76
N ARG A 20 -8.58 17.44 -8.04
CA ARG A 20 -8.44 16.05 -8.50
C ARG A 20 -7.20 15.40 -7.88
N VAL A 21 -6.09 16.13 -7.85
CA VAL A 21 -4.84 15.66 -7.22
C VAL A 21 -5.06 15.45 -5.72
N ALA A 22 -5.69 16.40 -5.04
CA ALA A 22 -6.00 16.29 -3.62
C ALA A 22 -6.88 15.07 -3.31
N VAL A 23 -7.91 14.80 -4.12
CA VAL A 23 -8.77 13.62 -3.96
C VAL A 23 -7.98 12.34 -4.20
N LEU A 24 -7.19 12.25 -5.28
CA LEU A 24 -6.40 11.05 -5.57
C LEU A 24 -5.39 10.75 -4.45
N LEU A 25 -4.66 11.77 -3.99
CA LEU A 25 -3.72 11.62 -2.88
C LEU A 25 -4.44 11.26 -1.58
N GLY A 26 -5.56 11.93 -1.27
CA GLY A 26 -6.35 11.67 -0.08
C GLY A 26 -6.87 10.23 -0.04
N VAL A 27 -7.47 9.76 -1.13
CA VAL A 27 -7.96 8.37 -1.24
C VAL A 27 -6.80 7.38 -1.16
N THR A 28 -5.69 7.65 -1.84
CA THR A 28 -4.52 6.75 -1.81
C THR A 28 -3.94 6.63 -0.40
N ILE A 29 -3.76 7.76 0.30
CA ILE A 29 -3.27 7.78 1.69
C ILE A 29 -4.24 7.05 2.61
N PHE A 30 -5.54 7.31 2.47
CA PHE A 30 -6.56 6.65 3.27
C PHE A 30 -6.53 5.13 3.09
N LEU A 31 -6.49 4.65 1.85
CA LEU A 31 -6.42 3.22 1.55
C LEU A 31 -5.11 2.59 2.04
N ALA A 32 -3.98 3.30 1.92
CA ALA A 32 -2.71 2.84 2.45
C ALA A 32 -2.76 2.70 3.98
N MET A 33 -3.33 3.68 4.69
CA MET A 33 -3.52 3.63 6.14
C MET A 33 -4.49 2.53 6.56
N LEU A 34 -5.59 2.35 5.83
CA LEU A 34 -6.54 1.29 6.09
C LEU A 34 -5.89 -0.09 5.95
N THR A 35 -5.12 -0.30 4.88
CA THR A 35 -4.39 -1.55 4.64
C THR A 35 -3.35 -1.80 5.72
N TYR A 36 -2.58 -0.77 6.08
CA TYR A 36 -1.60 -0.85 7.16
C TYR A 36 -2.24 -1.20 8.50
N TYR A 37 -3.40 -0.62 8.81
CA TYR A 37 -4.14 -0.95 10.03
C TYR A 37 -4.63 -2.40 10.03
N LEU A 38 -5.32 -2.85 8.97
CA LEU A 38 -5.90 -4.20 8.94
C LEU A 38 -4.82 -5.30 8.96
N VAL A 39 -3.79 -5.17 8.12
CA VAL A 39 -2.76 -6.21 7.97
C VAL A 39 -1.66 -6.08 9.03
N GLY A 40 -1.23 -4.86 9.32
CA GLY A 40 -0.10 -4.60 10.19
C GLY A 40 -0.50 -4.52 11.66
N VAL A 41 -1.56 -3.76 11.97
CA VAL A 41 -2.03 -3.62 13.34
C VAL A 41 -2.89 -4.83 13.69
N ASP A 42 -4.11 -4.93 13.16
CA ASP A 42 -5.16 -5.86 13.61
C ASP A 42 -4.75 -7.34 13.51
N GLU A 43 -4.17 -7.77 12.37
CA GLU A 43 -3.78 -9.18 12.15
C GLU A 43 -2.28 -9.46 12.37
N GLY A 44 -1.46 -8.43 12.57
CA GLY A 44 0.00 -8.52 12.59
C GLY A 44 0.63 -8.25 13.96
N MET A 45 0.26 -7.16 14.62
CA MET A 45 0.85 -6.72 15.90
C MET A 45 -0.10 -6.83 17.09
N CYS A 46 -1.37 -6.46 16.91
CA CYS A 46 -2.40 -6.54 17.94
C CYS A 46 -3.81 -6.54 17.34
N SER A 47 -4.68 -7.44 17.81
CA SER A 47 -6.08 -7.47 17.37
C SER A 47 -6.95 -6.57 18.25
N VAL A 48 -7.56 -5.56 17.63
CA VAL A 48 -8.44 -4.59 18.29
C VAL A 48 -9.88 -5.09 18.30
N PHE A 49 -10.31 -5.78 17.24
CA PHE A 49 -11.68 -6.28 17.10
C PHE A 49 -11.84 -7.79 17.41
N GLY A 50 -10.79 -8.50 17.82
CA GLY A 50 -10.84 -9.94 18.07
C GLY A 50 -9.62 -10.51 18.78
N LYS A 51 -9.48 -11.85 18.76
CA LYS A 51 -8.28 -12.59 19.22
C LYS A 51 -7.56 -13.24 18.04
N THR A 52 -7.66 -12.67 16.84
CA THR A 52 -7.13 -13.25 15.60
C THR A 52 -5.87 -12.51 15.18
N MET A 53 -4.82 -13.27 14.85
CA MET A 53 -3.50 -12.75 14.52
C MET A 53 -2.91 -13.59 13.38
N MET A 54 -3.71 -13.83 12.34
CA MET A 54 -3.38 -14.86 11.34
C MET A 54 -2.08 -14.54 10.61
N VAL A 55 -1.84 -13.25 10.31
CA VAL A 55 -0.61 -12.80 9.66
C VAL A 55 0.58 -12.95 10.61
N HIS A 56 0.42 -12.59 11.88
CA HIS A 56 1.46 -12.78 12.89
C HIS A 56 1.89 -14.25 12.99
N GLU A 57 0.94 -15.16 13.16
CA GLU A 57 1.20 -16.59 13.32
C GLU A 57 1.83 -17.18 12.05
N TRP A 58 1.33 -16.81 10.86
CA TRP A 58 1.91 -17.25 9.59
C TRP A 58 3.37 -16.82 9.42
N VAL A 59 3.70 -15.55 9.71
CA VAL A 59 5.08 -15.04 9.64
C VAL A 59 5.95 -15.70 10.71
N HIS A 60 5.42 -15.83 11.92
CA HIS A 60 6.10 -16.45 13.05
C HIS A 60 6.46 -17.92 12.75
N ASP A 61 5.53 -18.69 12.20
CA ASP A 61 5.75 -20.08 11.81
C ASP A 61 6.73 -20.20 10.63
N SER A 62 6.64 -19.30 9.64
CA SER A 62 7.59 -19.27 8.51
C SER A 62 9.02 -19.01 8.96
N ARG A 63 9.22 -18.12 9.95
CA ARG A 63 10.52 -17.84 10.56
C ARG A 63 11.08 -19.09 11.26
N HIS A 64 10.25 -19.79 12.03
CA HIS A 64 10.63 -21.06 12.64
C HIS A 64 10.97 -22.14 11.62
N PHE A 65 10.19 -22.25 10.54
CA PHE A 65 10.45 -23.20 9.46
C PHE A 65 11.83 -22.96 8.80
N LEU A 66 12.24 -21.69 8.68
CA LEU A 66 13.56 -21.31 8.17
C LEU A 66 14.68 -21.39 9.22
N GLY A 67 14.38 -21.85 10.45
CA GLY A 67 15.36 -22.05 11.53
C GLY A 67 15.80 -20.77 12.24
N PHE A 68 15.14 -19.64 12.00
CA PHE A 68 15.41 -18.42 12.74
C PHE A 68 14.82 -18.52 14.16
N PRO A 69 15.58 -18.17 15.21
CA PRO A 69 15.09 -18.22 16.59
C PRO A 69 13.94 -17.23 16.79
N CYS A 70 12.90 -17.54 17.59
CA CYS A 70 11.95 -16.56 18.15
C CYS A 70 12.56 -15.83 19.37
N HIS A 71 11.90 -14.75 19.83
CA HIS A 71 12.21 -14.16 21.14
C HIS A 71 11.99 -15.20 22.25
#